data_AF-A0A2E3R0H6-F1
#
_entry.id   AF-A0A2E3R0H6-F1
#
_cell.length_a   1.000
_cell.length_b   1.000
_cell.length_c   1.000
_cell.angle_alpha   90.00
_cell.angle_beta   90.00
_cell.angle_gamma   90.00
#
_symmetry.space_group_name_H-M   'P 1'
#
loop_
_entity.id
_entity.type
_entity.pdbx_description
1 polymer ?
#
loop_
_entity_poly.entity_id
_entity_poly.type
_entity_poly.pdbx_seq_one_letter_code
_entity_poly.pdbx_strand_id
1 'polypeptide(L)'
;MARRKAAATSKPPRRGPLRWIGSLIRILTAVTLGYLLACALLLLAYRVVLPPATTVQLQRAVEAAATQTPYDFQYRPVSEEAQDADVRHAAVASEDARFYTHGGFDMEELRRAREDAERTGRPMRGASTLTQQLVKNLFLTTHRSIVRKALEIPLTLLAEWILPKERILTLYLDVAEWGPGVFGIEAAAQYHYGTSASALTREQAARLVACLPAPLERRPQDMGRTSSRILTRMRQMGW
;
A
#
# COMPACT_ATOMS: atom_id res chain seq x y z
N MET A 1 46.37 -53.29 49.42
CA MET A 1 45.64 -53.58 48.17
C MET A 1 44.62 -52.48 47.92
N ALA A 2 44.90 -51.57 46.98
CA ALA A 2 44.14 -50.33 46.77
C ALA A 2 42.93 -50.54 45.84
N ARG A 3 41.74 -50.14 46.31
CA ARG A 3 40.51 -50.05 45.51
C ARG A 3 40.54 -48.78 44.65
N ARG A 4 40.59 -48.94 43.32
CA ARG A 4 40.38 -47.83 42.36
C ARG A 4 38.92 -47.87 41.89
N LYS A 5 38.09 -46.92 42.37
CA LYS A 5 36.75 -46.66 41.82
C LYS A 5 36.92 -45.95 40.47
N ALA A 6 36.43 -46.58 39.39
CA ALA A 6 36.35 -45.96 38.09
C ALA A 6 35.32 -44.81 38.11
N ALA A 7 35.73 -43.62 37.70
CA ALA A 7 34.84 -42.47 37.52
C ALA A 7 33.99 -42.67 36.26
N ALA A 8 32.66 -42.71 36.43
CA ALA A 8 31.73 -42.72 35.32
C ALA A 8 31.73 -41.34 34.64
N THR A 9 32.19 -41.29 33.40
CA THR A 9 32.12 -40.09 32.56
C THR A 9 30.70 -39.92 32.03
N SER A 10 29.93 -39.01 32.63
CA SER A 10 28.62 -38.62 32.13
C SER A 10 28.77 -37.92 30.77
N LYS A 11 28.27 -38.53 29.69
CA LYS A 11 28.18 -37.89 28.37
C LYS A 11 27.36 -36.59 28.48
N PRO A 12 27.80 -35.46 27.89
CA PRO A 12 27.03 -34.22 27.93
C PRO A 12 25.68 -34.42 27.23
N PRO A 13 24.60 -33.79 27.71
CA PRO A 13 23.29 -33.92 27.08
C PRO A 13 23.37 -33.40 25.64
N ARG A 14 23.03 -34.26 24.69
CA ARG A 14 22.92 -33.90 23.26
C ARG A 14 21.91 -32.76 23.15
N ARG A 15 22.39 -31.54 22.86
CA ARG A 15 21.55 -30.35 22.66
C ARG A 15 20.69 -30.61 21.42
N GLY A 16 19.43 -31.00 21.63
CA GLY A 16 18.53 -31.40 20.55
C GLY A 16 18.18 -30.26 19.57
N PRO A 17 17.74 -30.59 18.34
CA PRO A 17 17.38 -29.64 17.28
C PRO A 17 16.27 -28.65 17.69
N LEU A 18 15.47 -28.99 18.70
CA LEU A 18 14.40 -28.15 19.26
C LEU A 18 14.88 -26.79 19.78
N ARG A 19 16.13 -26.70 20.28
CA ARG A 19 16.68 -25.42 20.77
C ARG A 19 17.01 -24.44 19.65
N TRP A 20 17.41 -24.94 18.47
CA TRP A 20 17.72 -24.11 17.30
C TRP A 20 16.46 -23.52 16.68
N ILE A 21 15.38 -24.30 16.63
CA ILE A 21 14.06 -23.83 16.18
C ILE A 21 13.56 -22.70 17.09
N GLY A 22 13.67 -22.87 18.41
CA GLY A 22 13.30 -21.82 19.36
C GLY A 22 14.10 -20.52 19.19
N SER A 23 15.41 -20.61 18.96
CA SER A 23 16.24 -19.44 18.68
C SER A 23 15.88 -18.78 17.35
N LEU A 24 15.60 -19.56 16.30
CA LEU A 24 15.21 -19.04 15.00
C LEU A 24 13.87 -18.29 15.06
N ILE A 25 12.87 -18.86 15.74
CA ILE A 25 11.58 -18.21 15.96
C ILE A 25 11.78 -16.87 16.67
N ARG A 26 12.58 -16.83 17.75
CA ARG A 26 12.86 -15.60 18.49
C ARG A 26 13.52 -14.53 17.62
N ILE A 27 14.49 -14.91 16.80
CA ILE A 27 15.16 -13.98 15.87
C ILE A 27 14.14 -13.45 14.85
N LEU A 28 13.35 -14.33 14.23
CA LEU A 28 12.34 -13.93 13.25
C LEU A 28 11.31 -12.99 13.88
N THR A 29 10.81 -13.31 15.06
CA THR A 29 9.89 -12.44 15.81
C THR A 29 10.52 -11.09 16.13
N ALA A 30 11.77 -11.07 16.62
CA ALA A 30 12.48 -9.82 16.91
C ALA A 30 12.68 -8.96 15.65
N VAL A 31 13.03 -9.58 14.52
CA VAL A 31 13.16 -8.90 13.22
C VAL A 31 11.83 -8.34 12.76
N THR A 32 10.75 -9.12 12.82
CA THR A 32 9.41 -8.65 12.44
C THR A 32 8.94 -7.50 13.34
N LEU A 33 9.11 -7.60 14.65
CA LEU A 33 8.75 -6.53 15.58
C LEU A 33 9.60 -5.28 15.37
N GLY A 34 10.91 -5.43 15.14
CA GLY A 34 11.80 -4.33 14.79
C GLY A 34 11.37 -3.63 13.50
N TYR A 35 11.00 -4.38 12.47
CA TYR A 35 10.45 -3.85 11.23
C TYR A 35 9.14 -3.09 11.44
N LEU A 36 8.19 -3.67 12.19
CA LEU A 36 6.92 -3.00 12.50
C LEU A 36 7.13 -1.71 13.32
N LEU A 37 8.06 -1.72 14.27
CA LEU A 37 8.42 -0.53 15.05
C LEU A 37 9.03 0.55 14.14
N ALA A 38 9.94 0.19 13.24
CA ALA A 38 10.51 1.13 12.27
C ALA A 38 9.42 1.73 11.38
N CYS A 39 8.48 0.93 10.89
CA CYS A 39 7.33 1.43 10.11
C CYS A 39 6.42 2.35 10.94
N ALA A 40 6.17 2.03 12.21
CA ALA A 40 5.38 2.87 13.10
C ALA A 40 6.05 4.23 13.36
N LEU A 41 7.37 4.26 13.55
CA LEU A 41 8.14 5.50 13.69
C LEU A 41 8.11 6.33 12.40
N LEU A 42 8.22 5.69 11.24
CA LEU A 42 8.07 6.36 9.94
C LEU A 42 6.65 6.92 9.76
N LEU A 43 5.60 6.16 10.10
CA LEU A 43 4.22 6.65 10.07
C LEU A 43 4.02 7.86 10.99
N LEU A 44 4.64 7.85 12.17
CA LEU A 44 4.59 8.98 13.09
C LEU A 44 5.27 10.23 12.49
N ALA A 45 6.42 10.06 11.84
CA ALA A 45 7.06 11.14 11.09
C ALA A 45 6.20 11.61 9.91
N TYR A 46 5.58 10.66 9.18
CA TYR A 46 4.73 10.94 8.03
C TYR A 46 3.40 11.59 8.37
N ARG A 47 3.06 11.70 9.66
CA ARG A 47 1.96 12.53 10.13
C ARG A 47 2.15 14.00 9.76
N VAL A 48 3.38 14.47 9.66
CA VAL A 48 3.71 15.89 9.37
C VAL A 48 4.68 16.07 8.21
N VAL A 49 5.50 15.06 7.88
CA VAL A 49 6.44 15.10 6.76
C VAL A 49 5.93 14.24 5.61
N LEU A 50 6.15 14.66 4.36
CA LEU A 50 5.84 13.83 3.20
C LEU A 50 6.97 12.80 2.97
N PRO A 51 6.66 11.54 2.63
CA PRO A 51 7.66 10.50 2.41
C PRO A 51 8.66 10.94 1.32
N PRO A 52 9.97 10.95 1.57
CA PRO A 52 10.96 11.33 0.55
C PRO A 52 11.13 10.26 -0.52
N ALA A 53 10.88 9.00 -0.16
CA ALA A 53 10.87 7.86 -1.05
C ALA A 53 9.99 6.75 -0.48
N THR A 54 9.61 5.79 -1.32
CA THR A 54 8.82 4.62 -0.94
C THR A 54 9.42 3.33 -1.48
N THR A 55 9.03 2.19 -0.91
CA THR A 55 9.51 0.88 -1.36
C THR A 55 9.07 0.56 -2.78
N VAL A 56 7.87 0.98 -3.21
CA VAL A 56 7.43 0.76 -4.60
C VAL A 56 8.22 1.63 -5.58
N GLN A 57 8.54 2.89 -5.24
CA GLN A 57 9.40 3.73 -6.08
C GLN A 57 10.79 3.09 -6.27
N LEU A 58 11.38 2.58 -5.18
CA LEU A 58 12.65 1.87 -5.24
C LEU A 58 12.54 0.59 -6.08
N GLN A 59 11.46 -0.19 -5.90
CA GLN A 59 11.20 -1.38 -6.69
C GLN A 59 11.18 -1.05 -8.19
N ARG A 60 10.45 0.00 -8.61
CA ARG A 60 10.39 0.41 -10.03
C ARG A 60 11.73 0.85 -10.59
N ALA A 61 12.49 1.62 -9.82
CA ALA A 61 13.83 2.03 -10.22
C ALA A 61 14.76 0.82 -10.43
N VAL A 62 14.71 -0.17 -9.54
CA VAL A 62 15.48 -1.42 -9.67
C VAL A 62 15.01 -2.25 -10.87
N GLU A 63 13.70 -2.40 -11.06
CA GLU A 63 13.13 -3.12 -12.21
C GLU A 63 13.59 -2.49 -13.53
N ALA A 64 13.48 -1.16 -13.67
CA ALA A 64 13.88 -0.46 -14.88
C ALA A 64 15.40 -0.53 -15.14
N ALA A 65 16.22 -0.45 -14.08
CA ALA A 65 17.66 -0.64 -14.20
C ALA A 65 18.03 -2.06 -14.65
N ALA A 66 17.34 -3.08 -14.11
CA ALA A 66 17.55 -4.47 -14.47
C ALA A 66 17.14 -4.78 -15.92
N THR A 67 16.07 -4.15 -16.42
CA THR A 67 15.59 -4.32 -17.80
C THR A 67 16.16 -3.30 -18.79
N GLN A 68 17.08 -2.43 -18.35
CA GLN A 68 17.65 -1.34 -19.15
C GLN A 68 16.60 -0.48 -19.85
N THR A 69 15.44 -0.32 -19.22
CA THR A 69 14.32 0.45 -19.78
C THR A 69 14.50 1.92 -19.40
N PRO A 70 14.31 2.88 -20.33
CA PRO A 70 14.30 4.30 -19.99
C PRO A 70 13.28 4.59 -18.88
N TYR A 71 13.74 5.22 -17.81
CA TYR A 71 12.94 5.47 -16.61
C TYR A 71 13.05 6.92 -16.20
N ASP A 72 12.05 7.71 -16.60
CA ASP A 72 11.91 9.09 -16.18
C ASP A 72 11.18 9.13 -14.84
N PHE A 73 11.95 9.21 -13.76
CA PHE A 73 11.41 9.24 -12.41
C PHE A 73 10.90 10.63 -12.04
N GLN A 74 9.59 10.74 -11.84
CA GLN A 74 8.93 11.95 -11.39
C GLN A 74 8.20 11.69 -10.09
N TYR A 75 8.59 12.41 -9.03
CA TYR A 75 7.92 12.36 -7.75
C TYR A 75 7.89 13.77 -7.13
N ARG A 76 6.67 14.27 -6.91
CA ARG A 76 6.43 15.61 -6.37
C ARG A 76 5.31 15.52 -5.33
N PRO A 77 5.62 15.14 -4.08
CA PRO A 77 4.60 15.09 -3.05
C PRO A 77 4.19 16.52 -2.68
N VAL A 78 2.88 16.73 -2.46
CA VAL A 78 2.31 18.05 -2.16
C VAL A 78 1.47 18.00 -0.89
N SER A 79 1.18 19.15 -0.30
CA SER A 79 0.29 19.18 0.87
C SER A 79 -1.15 18.89 0.48
N GLU A 80 -1.98 18.62 1.48
CA GLU A 80 -3.41 18.34 1.28
C GLU A 80 -4.12 19.47 0.54
N GLU A 81 -3.79 20.71 0.86
CA GLU A 81 -4.41 21.91 0.29
C GLU A 81 -4.05 22.11 -1.19
N ALA A 82 -2.96 21.49 -1.65
CA ALA A 82 -2.54 21.51 -3.04
C ALA A 82 -3.17 20.36 -3.86
N GLN A 83 -3.98 19.50 -3.25
CA GLN A 83 -4.73 18.46 -3.93
C GLN A 83 -6.17 18.91 -4.13
N ASP A 84 -6.63 18.98 -5.37
CA ASP A 84 -8.02 19.35 -5.66
C ASP A 84 -9.03 18.40 -4.98
N ALA A 85 -10.18 18.94 -4.57
CA ALA A 85 -11.20 18.17 -3.88
C ALA A 85 -11.79 17.05 -4.75
N ASP A 86 -11.94 17.26 -6.06
CA ASP A 86 -12.51 16.28 -6.96
C ASP A 86 -11.61 15.04 -7.11
N VAL A 87 -10.27 15.18 -7.07
CA VAL A 87 -9.40 13.99 -7.12
C VAL A 87 -9.44 13.19 -5.84
N ARG A 88 -9.54 13.86 -4.69
CA ARG A 88 -9.75 13.21 -3.39
C ARG A 88 -11.07 12.44 -3.37
N HIS A 89 -12.16 13.10 -3.76
CA HIS A 89 -13.49 12.50 -3.88
C HIS A 89 -13.51 11.36 -4.90
N ALA A 90 -12.88 11.51 -6.06
CA ALA A 90 -12.80 10.47 -7.07
C ALA A 90 -12.07 9.22 -6.52
N ALA A 91 -10.96 9.41 -5.82
CA ALA A 91 -10.19 8.31 -5.22
C ALA A 91 -11.04 7.55 -4.20
N VAL A 92 -11.73 8.25 -3.30
CA VAL A 92 -12.65 7.63 -2.34
C VAL A 92 -13.80 6.91 -3.07
N ALA A 93 -14.50 7.57 -4.00
CA ALA A 93 -15.63 6.96 -4.73
C ALA A 93 -15.24 5.73 -5.58
N SER A 94 -14.01 5.71 -6.11
CA SER A 94 -13.52 4.62 -6.97
C SER A 94 -12.95 3.46 -6.17
N GLU A 95 -12.01 3.75 -5.28
CA GLU A 95 -11.15 2.76 -4.63
C GLU A 95 -11.71 2.29 -3.29
N ASP A 96 -12.42 3.16 -2.57
CA ASP A 96 -12.84 2.88 -1.18
C ASP A 96 -14.02 3.77 -0.74
N ALA A 97 -15.22 3.47 -1.25
CA ALA A 97 -16.40 4.34 -1.06
C ALA A 97 -16.82 4.53 0.41
N ARG A 98 -16.30 3.71 1.32
CA ARG A 98 -16.56 3.75 2.75
C ARG A 98 -15.35 4.13 3.58
N PHE A 99 -14.31 4.68 2.94
CA PHE A 99 -13.03 5.04 3.55
C PHE A 99 -13.14 5.69 4.94
N TYR A 100 -14.06 6.64 5.10
CA TYR A 100 -14.26 7.39 6.33
C TYR A 100 -15.01 6.64 7.44
N THR A 101 -15.56 5.46 7.15
CA THR A 101 -16.44 4.70 8.06
C THR A 101 -15.79 3.45 8.66
N HIS A 102 -14.62 3.03 8.17
CA HIS A 102 -13.92 1.84 8.67
C HIS A 102 -12.50 2.15 9.17
N GLY A 103 -11.93 1.29 10.00
CA GLY A 103 -10.54 1.38 10.49
C GLY A 103 -9.56 0.59 9.63
N GLY A 104 -9.48 0.90 8.33
CA GLY A 104 -8.53 0.29 7.39
C GLY A 104 -8.95 -1.01 6.70
N PHE A 105 -10.00 -1.69 7.18
CA PHE A 105 -10.57 -2.84 6.49
C PHE A 105 -12.05 -2.66 6.27
N ASP A 106 -12.49 -2.73 5.02
CA ASP A 106 -13.89 -2.71 4.69
C ASP A 106 -14.47 -4.13 4.63
N MET A 107 -14.92 -4.62 5.79
CA MET A 107 -15.49 -5.97 5.92
C MET A 107 -16.80 -6.13 5.17
N GLU A 108 -17.58 -5.06 5.05
CA GLU A 108 -18.84 -5.10 4.32
C GLU A 108 -18.61 -5.12 2.80
N GLU A 109 -17.55 -4.48 2.30
CA GLU A 109 -17.22 -4.52 0.87
C GLU A 109 -16.62 -5.85 0.51
N LEU A 110 -15.80 -6.41 1.41
CA LEU A 110 -15.30 -7.77 1.28
C LEU A 110 -16.44 -8.79 1.23
N ARG A 111 -17.45 -8.67 2.10
CA ARG A 111 -18.65 -9.53 2.09
C ARG A 111 -19.41 -9.39 0.76
N ARG A 112 -19.68 -8.15 0.32
CA ARG A 112 -20.36 -7.88 -0.95
C ARG A 112 -19.59 -8.39 -2.16
N ALA A 113 -18.27 -8.25 -2.18
CA ALA A 113 -17.41 -8.75 -3.24
C ALA A 113 -17.45 -10.27 -3.33
N ARG A 114 -17.46 -10.95 -2.17
CA ARG A 114 -17.58 -12.39 -2.07
C ARG A 114 -18.95 -12.90 -2.56
N GLU A 115 -20.03 -12.31 -2.08
CA GLU A 115 -21.39 -12.69 -2.48
C GLU A 115 -21.63 -12.49 -3.99
N ASP A 116 -21.09 -11.42 -4.56
CA ASP A 116 -21.16 -11.15 -6.00
C ASP A 116 -20.37 -12.19 -6.82
N ALA A 117 -19.19 -12.60 -6.34
CA ALA A 117 -18.39 -13.66 -6.96
C ALA A 117 -19.11 -15.01 -6.93
N GLU A 118 -19.67 -15.38 -5.77
CA GLU A 118 -20.44 -16.61 -5.58
C GLU A 118 -21.69 -16.63 -6.47
N ARG A 119 -22.40 -15.50 -6.58
CA ARG A 119 -23.61 -15.37 -7.41
C ARG A 119 -23.32 -15.39 -8.92
N THR A 120 -22.25 -14.73 -9.37
CA THR A 120 -21.97 -14.57 -10.81
C THR A 120 -21.02 -15.63 -11.36
N GLY A 121 -20.38 -16.43 -10.50
CA GLY A 121 -19.32 -17.37 -10.88
C GLY A 121 -18.04 -16.68 -11.37
N ARG A 122 -17.95 -15.35 -11.28
CA ARG A 122 -16.77 -14.58 -11.69
C ARG A 122 -15.75 -14.48 -10.55
N PRO A 123 -14.46 -14.29 -10.85
CA PRO A 123 -13.46 -14.03 -9.83
C PRO A 123 -13.86 -12.84 -8.94
N MET A 124 -13.59 -12.96 -7.64
CA MET A 124 -13.85 -11.88 -6.68
C MET A 124 -13.08 -10.62 -7.08
N ARG A 125 -13.81 -9.50 -7.16
CA ARG A 125 -13.20 -8.17 -7.36
C ARG A 125 -12.33 -7.79 -6.16
N GLY A 126 -11.34 -6.93 -6.40
CA GLY A 126 -10.49 -6.39 -5.35
C GLY A 126 -11.32 -5.66 -4.29
N ALA A 127 -10.99 -5.89 -3.02
CA ALA A 127 -11.62 -5.26 -1.85
C ALA A 127 -10.55 -4.64 -0.92
N SER A 128 -9.40 -4.24 -1.47
CA SER A 128 -8.35 -3.57 -0.69
C SER A 128 -8.72 -2.09 -0.51
N THR A 129 -8.67 -1.61 0.72
CA THR A 129 -8.95 -0.21 1.09
C THR A 129 -7.81 0.74 0.69
N LEU A 130 -8.05 2.05 0.74
CA LEU A 130 -7.02 3.06 0.50
C LEU A 130 -5.84 2.90 1.47
N THR A 131 -6.10 2.60 2.73
CA THR A 131 -5.05 2.40 3.75
C THR A 131 -4.19 1.16 3.46
N GLN A 132 -4.82 0.07 3.03
CA GLN A 132 -4.10 -1.13 2.58
C GLN A 132 -3.20 -0.84 1.37
N GLN A 133 -3.71 -0.06 0.42
CA GLN A 133 -2.92 0.34 -0.74
C GLN A 133 -1.78 1.30 -0.37
N LEU A 134 -2.01 2.22 0.58
CA LEU A 134 -0.99 3.14 1.11
C LEU A 134 0.17 2.35 1.74
N VAL A 135 -0.10 1.44 2.67
CA VAL A 135 0.98 0.69 3.34
C VAL A 135 1.73 -0.23 2.39
N LYS A 136 1.03 -0.76 1.38
CA LYS A 136 1.65 -1.52 0.29
C LYS A 136 2.64 -0.65 -0.48
N ASN A 137 2.27 0.59 -0.81
CA ASN A 137 3.14 1.51 -1.55
C ASN A 137 4.32 2.00 -0.72
N LEU A 138 4.09 2.34 0.56
CA LEU A 138 5.12 2.88 1.46
C LEU A 138 6.18 1.87 1.85
N PHE A 139 5.78 0.66 2.25
CA PHE A 139 6.64 -0.25 3.01
C PHE A 139 6.79 -1.65 2.41
N LEU A 140 5.98 -2.01 1.40
CA LEU A 140 5.95 -3.36 0.81
C LEU A 140 6.26 -3.31 -0.69
N THR A 141 5.96 -4.39 -1.41
CA THR A 141 6.21 -4.52 -2.85
C THR A 141 4.91 -4.77 -3.61
N THR A 142 4.94 -4.52 -4.91
CA THR A 142 3.78 -4.77 -5.79
C THR A 142 3.55 -6.27 -6.06
N HIS A 143 4.57 -7.11 -5.86
CA HIS A 143 4.47 -8.57 -6.05
C HIS A 143 3.42 -9.20 -5.15
N ARG A 144 2.57 -10.05 -5.73
CA ARG A 144 1.53 -10.77 -4.99
C ARG A 144 2.13 -11.95 -4.26
N SER A 145 2.20 -11.86 -2.93
CA SER A 145 2.58 -13.00 -2.07
C SER A 145 1.75 -13.01 -0.79
N ILE A 146 1.56 -14.23 -0.24
CA ILE A 146 0.84 -14.43 1.03
C ILE A 146 1.58 -13.72 2.16
N VAL A 147 2.91 -13.81 2.19
CA VAL A 147 3.75 -13.15 3.21
C VAL A 147 3.58 -11.63 3.17
N ARG A 148 3.61 -11.02 1.98
CA ARG A 148 3.35 -9.58 1.81
C ARG A 148 1.96 -9.23 2.32
N LYS A 149 0.93 -10.00 1.95
CA LYS A 149 -0.45 -9.75 2.41
C LYS A 149 -0.61 -9.92 3.93
N ALA A 150 0.14 -10.83 4.55
CA ALA A 150 0.16 -11.00 6.00
C ALA A 150 0.79 -9.81 6.72
N LEU A 151 1.88 -9.23 6.18
CA LEU A 151 2.50 -8.00 6.72
C LEU A 151 1.63 -6.76 6.52
N GLU A 152 0.82 -6.73 5.47
CA GLU A 152 -0.12 -5.64 5.19
C GLU A 152 -1.13 -5.46 6.34
N ILE A 153 -1.52 -6.54 7.03
CA ILE A 153 -2.52 -6.49 8.10
C ILE A 153 -2.08 -5.61 9.27
N PRO A 154 -0.98 -5.93 10.00
CA PRO A 154 -0.55 -5.11 11.12
C PRO A 154 -0.15 -3.69 10.68
N LEU A 155 0.43 -3.53 9.49
CA LEU A 155 0.78 -2.21 8.97
C LEU A 155 -0.45 -1.33 8.70
N THR A 156 -1.52 -1.91 8.16
CA THR A 156 -2.79 -1.18 7.93
C THR A 156 -3.37 -0.70 9.25
N LEU A 157 -3.40 -1.57 10.27
CA LEU A 157 -3.89 -1.20 11.61
C LEU A 157 -3.02 -0.11 12.24
N LEU A 158 -1.69 -0.20 12.11
CA LEU A 158 -0.77 0.84 12.59
C LEU A 158 -1.00 2.17 11.88
N ALA A 159 -1.18 2.17 10.56
CA ALA A 159 -1.43 3.39 9.79
C ALA A 159 -2.74 4.07 10.22
N GLU A 160 -3.82 3.31 10.36
CA GLU A 160 -5.12 3.82 10.85
C GLU A 160 -5.06 4.34 12.29
N TRP A 161 -4.22 3.74 13.13
CA TRP A 161 -4.06 4.18 14.51
C TRP A 161 -3.24 5.48 14.63
N ILE A 162 -2.23 5.66 13.77
CA ILE A 162 -1.27 6.77 13.86
C ILE A 162 -1.71 7.98 13.02
N LEU A 163 -2.28 7.74 11.83
CA LEU A 163 -2.57 8.77 10.85
C LEU A 163 -4.06 9.10 10.82
N PRO A 164 -4.46 10.38 10.78
CA PRO A 164 -5.85 10.75 10.51
C PRO A 164 -6.22 10.41 9.07
N LYS A 165 -7.53 10.20 8.81
CA LYS A 165 -8.05 9.81 7.49
C LYS A 165 -7.64 10.74 6.35
N GLU A 166 -7.71 12.04 6.57
CA GLU A 166 -7.28 13.02 5.57
C GLU A 166 -5.80 12.88 5.23
N ARG A 167 -4.95 12.62 6.25
CA ARG A 167 -3.52 12.38 6.01
C ARG A 167 -3.27 11.09 5.26
N ILE A 168 -4.01 10.02 5.56
CA ILE A 168 -3.92 8.76 4.82
C ILE A 168 -4.26 8.99 3.34
N LEU A 169 -5.33 9.73 3.04
CA LEU A 169 -5.74 10.03 1.67
C LEU A 169 -4.69 10.90 0.96
N THR A 170 -4.20 11.97 1.62
CA THR A 170 -3.14 12.84 1.10
C THR A 170 -1.89 12.03 0.74
N LEU A 171 -1.41 11.22 1.68
CA LEU A 171 -0.25 10.36 1.46
C LEU A 171 -0.48 9.34 0.35
N TYR A 172 -1.67 8.72 0.29
CA TYR A 172 -2.00 7.76 -0.75
C TYR A 172 -1.88 8.39 -2.15
N LEU A 173 -2.49 9.56 -2.34
CA LEU A 173 -2.46 10.26 -3.63
C LEU A 173 -1.03 10.66 -4.03
N ASP A 174 -0.18 11.01 -3.07
CA ASP A 174 1.23 11.34 -3.29
C ASP A 174 2.10 10.11 -3.57
N VAL A 175 1.86 8.97 -2.95
CA VAL A 175 2.74 7.79 -3.14
C VAL A 175 2.27 6.83 -4.22
N ALA A 176 1.04 6.99 -4.71
CA ALA A 176 0.50 6.17 -5.78
C ALA A 176 1.29 6.35 -7.09
N GLU A 177 1.41 5.26 -7.84
CA GLU A 177 1.95 5.26 -9.20
C GLU A 177 0.81 5.60 -10.17
N TRP A 178 0.99 6.64 -10.98
CA TRP A 178 0.00 7.18 -11.94
C TRP A 178 0.42 7.00 -13.40
N GLY A 179 1.54 6.33 -13.62
CA GLY A 179 2.15 6.05 -14.92
C GLY A 179 3.56 5.49 -14.74
N PRO A 180 4.21 4.99 -15.81
CA PRO A 180 5.59 4.51 -15.72
C PRO A 180 6.53 5.61 -15.23
N GLY A 181 7.05 5.44 -14.01
CA GLY A 181 7.95 6.41 -13.36
C GLY A 181 7.26 7.66 -12.79
N VAL A 182 5.94 7.77 -12.87
CA VAL A 182 5.18 8.94 -12.40
C VAL A 182 4.50 8.62 -11.07
N PHE A 183 4.99 9.23 -9.99
CA PHE A 183 4.48 9.05 -8.63
C PHE A 183 3.95 10.36 -8.05
N GLY A 184 2.79 10.25 -7.43
CA GLY A 184 2.12 11.39 -6.81
C GLY A 184 1.24 12.19 -7.76
N ILE A 185 0.16 12.72 -7.17
CA ILE A 185 -0.89 13.36 -7.96
C ILE A 185 -0.43 14.64 -8.66
N GLU A 186 0.49 15.41 -8.06
CA GLU A 186 1.09 16.58 -8.72
C GLU A 186 1.90 16.17 -9.95
N ALA A 187 2.78 15.16 -9.83
CA ALA A 187 3.53 14.66 -10.97
C ALA A 187 2.58 14.12 -12.06
N ALA A 188 1.50 13.45 -11.65
CA ALA A 188 0.50 12.93 -12.59
C ALA A 188 -0.26 14.04 -13.32
N ALA A 189 -0.68 15.10 -12.63
CA ALA A 189 -1.37 16.24 -13.22
C ALA A 189 -0.48 16.95 -14.26
N GLN A 190 0.79 17.15 -13.93
CA GLN A 190 1.76 17.76 -14.83
C GLN A 190 2.04 16.85 -16.03
N TYR A 191 2.24 15.55 -15.79
CA TYR A 191 2.57 14.59 -16.85
C TYR A 191 1.43 14.39 -17.85
N HIS A 192 0.19 14.24 -17.38
CA HIS A 192 -0.94 13.90 -18.25
C HIS A 192 -1.67 15.12 -18.82
N TYR A 193 -1.65 16.25 -18.11
CA TYR A 193 -2.47 17.42 -18.46
C TYR A 193 -1.71 18.75 -18.46
N GLY A 194 -0.44 18.79 -18.05
CA GLY A 194 0.34 20.03 -17.95
C GLY A 194 -0.25 21.04 -16.96
N THR A 195 -0.94 20.57 -15.92
CA THR A 195 -1.59 21.39 -14.89
C THR A 195 -1.13 20.97 -13.49
N SER A 196 -1.42 21.79 -12.47
CA SER A 196 -1.18 21.41 -11.06
C SER A 196 -2.30 20.49 -10.54
N ALA A 197 -1.99 19.70 -9.51
CA ALA A 197 -2.98 18.85 -8.83
C ALA A 197 -4.14 19.66 -8.25
N SER A 198 -3.91 20.92 -7.87
CA SER A 198 -4.92 21.86 -7.37
C SER A 198 -5.83 22.45 -8.46
N ALA A 199 -5.47 22.28 -9.74
CA ALA A 199 -6.19 22.84 -10.88
C ALA A 199 -6.74 21.74 -11.80
N LEU A 200 -6.82 20.50 -11.30
CA LEU A 200 -7.46 19.40 -12.00
C LEU A 200 -8.96 19.68 -12.12
N THR A 201 -9.50 19.50 -13.32
CA THR A 201 -10.96 19.47 -13.46
C THR A 201 -11.51 18.17 -12.90
N ARG A 202 -12.80 18.18 -12.54
CA ARG A 202 -13.52 16.99 -12.10
C ARG A 202 -13.37 15.78 -13.04
N GLU A 203 -13.46 16.01 -14.34
CA GLU A 203 -13.27 14.96 -15.35
C GLU A 203 -11.82 14.46 -15.41
N GLN A 204 -10.84 15.35 -15.31
CA GLN A 204 -9.42 14.99 -15.28
C GLN A 204 -9.10 14.15 -14.03
N ALA A 205 -9.59 14.58 -12.87
CA ALA A 205 -9.51 13.86 -11.61
C ALA A 205 -10.08 12.43 -11.73
N ALA A 206 -11.33 12.29 -12.21
CA ALA A 206 -11.96 10.98 -12.38
C ALA A 206 -11.23 10.09 -13.39
N ARG A 207 -10.64 10.65 -14.45
CA ARG A 207 -9.85 9.91 -15.43
C ARG A 207 -8.51 9.44 -14.89
N LEU A 208 -7.82 10.27 -14.11
CA LEU A 208 -6.58 9.86 -13.43
C LEU A 208 -6.85 8.71 -12.46
N VAL A 209 -7.87 8.85 -11.60
CA VAL A 209 -8.21 7.81 -10.62
C VAL A 209 -8.58 6.48 -11.31
N ALA A 210 -9.26 6.53 -12.46
CA ALA A 210 -9.58 5.34 -13.23
C ALA A 210 -8.35 4.52 -13.71
N CYS A 211 -7.16 5.14 -13.74
CA CYS A 211 -5.92 4.47 -14.10
C CYS A 211 -5.27 3.69 -12.94
N LEU A 212 -5.54 4.06 -11.68
CA LEU A 212 -4.88 3.50 -10.49
C LEU A 212 -4.89 1.96 -10.39
N PRO A 213 -5.92 1.23 -10.86
CA PRO A 213 -5.89 -0.23 -10.81
C PRO A 213 -4.80 -0.88 -11.69
N ALA A 214 -4.36 -0.18 -12.75
CA ALA A 214 -3.33 -0.67 -13.68
C ALA A 214 -2.57 0.52 -14.31
N PRO A 215 -1.75 1.24 -13.52
CA PRO A 215 -1.21 2.55 -13.92
C PRO A 215 -0.16 2.46 -15.04
N LEU A 216 0.48 1.30 -15.20
CA LEU A 216 1.43 1.05 -16.29
C LEU A 216 0.74 0.77 -17.63
N GLU A 217 -0.53 0.38 -17.60
CA GLU A 217 -1.28 -0.05 -18.80
C GLU A 217 -2.33 0.97 -19.22
N ARG A 218 -2.96 1.66 -18.25
CA ARG A 218 -4.10 2.55 -18.49
C ARG A 218 -3.65 3.99 -18.67
N ARG A 219 -4.20 4.65 -19.70
CA ARG A 219 -4.03 6.09 -19.92
C ARG A 219 -5.33 6.84 -19.65
N PRO A 220 -5.29 8.04 -19.04
CA PRO A 220 -6.50 8.78 -18.66
C PRO A 220 -7.46 9.06 -19.82
N GLN A 221 -6.91 9.29 -21.02
CA GLN A 221 -7.67 9.51 -22.25
C GLN A 221 -8.54 8.32 -22.70
N ASP A 222 -8.14 7.09 -22.35
CA ASP A 222 -8.88 5.87 -22.69
C ASP A 222 -9.93 5.51 -21.62
N MET A 223 -9.91 6.19 -20.47
CA MET A 223 -10.73 5.85 -19.30
C MET A 223 -12.12 6.50 -19.31
N GLY A 224 -12.64 6.90 -20.46
CA GLY A 224 -13.95 7.58 -20.56
C GLY A 224 -15.10 6.80 -19.88
N ARG A 225 -15.20 5.49 -20.12
CA ARG A 225 -16.27 4.67 -19.51
C ARG A 225 -16.11 4.50 -17.99
N THR A 226 -14.87 4.30 -17.52
CA THR A 226 -14.58 4.09 -16.11
C THR A 226 -14.73 5.38 -15.31
N SER A 227 -14.19 6.50 -15.83
CA SER A 227 -14.35 7.83 -15.24
C SER A 227 -15.82 8.24 -15.13
N SER A 228 -16.67 7.98 -16.13
CA SER A 228 -18.12 8.24 -16.02
C SER A 228 -18.81 7.47 -14.87
N ARG A 229 -18.33 6.25 -14.56
CA ARG A 229 -18.82 5.50 -13.38
C ARG A 229 -18.37 6.14 -12.08
N ILE A 230 -17.12 6.59 -12.02
CA ILE A 230 -16.57 7.31 -10.85
C ILE A 230 -17.37 8.61 -10.63
N LEU A 231 -17.57 9.43 -11.67
CA LEU A 231 -18.38 10.65 -11.61
C LEU A 231 -19.81 10.40 -11.15
N THR A 232 -20.40 9.27 -11.57
CA THR A 232 -21.75 8.88 -11.11
C THR A 232 -21.74 8.50 -9.63
N ARG A 233 -20.73 7.77 -9.15
CA ARG A 233 -20.57 7.46 -7.72
C ARG A 233 -20.34 8.72 -6.89
N MET A 234 -19.48 9.65 -7.34
CA MET A 234 -19.25 10.92 -6.67
C MET A 234 -20.57 11.69 -6.49
N ARG A 235 -21.39 11.80 -7.54
CA ARG A 235 -22.73 12.41 -7.46
C ARG A 235 -23.66 11.70 -6.47
N GLN A 236 -23.64 10.36 -6.45
CA GLN A 236 -24.44 9.57 -5.48
C GLN A 236 -24.00 9.79 -4.03
N MET A 237 -22.73 10.15 -3.82
CA MET A 237 -22.15 10.47 -2.52
C MET A 237 -22.32 11.95 -2.14
N GLY A 238 -22.92 12.78 -3.00
CA GLY A 238 -23.16 14.20 -2.73
C GLY A 238 -22.00 15.12 -3.06
N TRP A 239 -21.04 14.68 -3.88
CA TRP A 239 -19.95 15.49 -4.40
C TRP A 239 -20.22 15.97 -5.81
#